data_AF-A0A7J6PRW2-F1
#
_entry.id   AF-A0A7J6PRW2-F1
#
_cell.length_a   1.000
_cell.length_b   1.000
_cell.length_c   1.000
_cell.angle_alpha   90.00
_cell.angle_beta   90.00
_cell.angle_gamma   90.00
#
_symmetry.space_group_name_H-M   'P 1'
#
loop_
_entity.id
_entity.type
_entity.pdbx_description
1 polymer ?
#
loop_
_entity_poly.entity_id
_entity_poly.type
_entity_poly.pdbx_seq_one_letter_code
_entity_poly.pdbx_strand_id
1 'polypeptide(L)'
;MTIGSGSAGVLDVASCSAWFQARLQLPGFTPENWSDRVAKKCFDWAINPDAVSLCLWQRKDGTLKAFKHTRDSEMKATVAERLPKAIHSGRVKEFAAFYKRTATACTKENISDVVMFIVVRGDILRDGPMLMLNSIYAPMTTHDRGWPDNVRK
;
A
#
# COMPACT_ATOMS: atom_id res chain seq x y z
N MET A 1 -12.44 -28.81 24.75
CA MET A 1 -11.55 -28.39 23.65
C MET A 1 -11.13 -26.96 23.91
N THR A 2 -9.96 -26.79 24.50
CA THR A 2 -9.33 -25.49 24.71
C THR A 2 -8.79 -25.04 23.35
N ILE A 3 -9.41 -24.01 22.76
CA ILE A 3 -8.90 -23.38 21.55
C ILE A 3 -7.59 -22.70 21.96
N GLY A 4 -6.46 -23.27 21.54
CA GLY A 4 -5.15 -22.71 21.79
C GLY A 4 -5.10 -21.30 21.21
N SER A 5 -4.90 -20.31 22.09
CA SER A 5 -4.41 -18.99 21.69
C SER A 5 -2.97 -19.18 21.20
N GLY A 6 -2.81 -19.63 19.96
CA GLY A 6 -1.54 -19.57 19.27
C GLY A 6 -1.10 -18.11 19.28
N SER A 7 0.06 -17.84 19.85
CA SER A 7 0.71 -16.55 19.70
C SER A 7 0.87 -16.30 18.20
N ALA A 8 0.01 -15.49 17.60
CA ALA A 8 0.25 -14.96 16.27
C ALA A 8 1.67 -14.37 16.33
N GLY A 9 2.59 -14.95 15.58
CA GLY A 9 4.01 -14.67 15.63
C GLY A 9 4.21 -13.18 15.51
N VAL A 10 4.72 -12.60 16.60
CA VAL A 10 4.97 -11.16 16.70
C VAL A 10 5.78 -10.76 15.47
N LEU A 11 5.27 -9.80 14.71
CA LEU A 11 5.99 -9.27 13.57
C LEU A 11 7.26 -8.59 14.08
N ASP A 12 8.41 -8.96 13.54
CA ASP A 12 9.68 -8.30 13.78
C ASP A 12 10.09 -7.44 12.56
N VAL A 13 11.03 -6.52 12.78
CA VAL A 13 11.46 -5.55 11.76
C VAL A 13 12.05 -6.24 10.53
N ALA A 14 12.77 -7.35 10.71
CA ALA A 14 13.42 -8.06 9.61
C ALA A 14 12.38 -8.77 8.72
N SER A 15 11.46 -9.51 9.34
CA SER A 15 10.35 -10.18 8.66
C SER A 15 9.45 -9.17 7.93
N CYS A 16 9.14 -8.04 8.59
CA CYS A 16 8.39 -6.94 8.00
C CYS A 16 9.12 -6.35 6.79
N SER A 17 10.42 -6.07 6.93
CA SER A 17 11.23 -5.49 5.84
C SER A 17 11.29 -6.43 4.64
N ALA A 18 11.56 -7.72 4.86
CA ALA A 18 11.58 -8.72 3.79
C ALA A 18 10.24 -8.79 3.04
N TRP A 19 9.11 -8.75 3.77
CA TRP A 19 7.78 -8.76 3.17
C TRP A 19 7.55 -7.57 2.24
N PHE A 20 7.92 -6.35 2.67
CA PHE A 20 7.81 -5.15 1.84
C PHE A 20 8.78 -5.16 0.66
N GLN A 21 10.05 -5.48 0.88
CA GLN A 21 11.07 -5.50 -0.18
C GLN A 21 10.70 -6.45 -1.32
N ALA A 22 10.17 -7.64 -0.99
CA ALA A 22 9.71 -8.61 -2.00
C ALA A 22 8.57 -8.09 -2.89
N ARG A 23 7.83 -7.07 -2.43
CA ARG A 23 6.66 -6.48 -3.13
C ARG A 23 6.94 -5.09 -3.70
N LEU A 24 8.05 -4.47 -3.30
CA LEU A 24 8.52 -3.17 -3.76
C LEU A 24 9.12 -3.33 -5.16
N GLN A 25 8.29 -3.65 -6.16
CA GLN A 25 8.72 -3.86 -7.55
C GLN A 25 8.96 -2.53 -8.27
N LEU A 26 9.77 -1.66 -7.68
CA LEU A 26 10.16 -0.36 -8.24
C LEU A 26 11.40 -0.51 -9.13
N PRO A 27 11.41 0.07 -10.34
CA PRO A 27 12.58 0.06 -11.21
C PRO A 27 13.83 0.64 -10.53
N GLY A 28 14.96 -0.06 -10.64
CA GLY A 28 16.23 0.38 -10.06
C GLY A 28 16.33 0.24 -8.53
N PHE A 29 15.31 -0.30 -7.86
CA PHE A 29 15.39 -0.61 -6.44
C PHE A 29 16.34 -1.79 -6.20
N THR A 30 17.31 -1.58 -5.32
CA THR A 30 18.18 -2.62 -4.77
C THR A 30 18.01 -2.69 -3.26
N PRO A 31 18.34 -3.82 -2.61
CA PRO A 31 18.30 -3.95 -1.15
C PRO A 31 19.09 -2.86 -0.40
N GLU A 32 20.15 -2.32 -1.02
CA GLU A 32 20.98 -1.23 -0.47
C GLU A 32 20.20 0.08 -0.31
N ASN A 33 19.14 0.30 -1.08
CA ASN A 33 18.28 1.47 -0.93
C ASN A 33 17.37 1.37 0.30
N TRP A 34 17.27 0.19 0.93
CA TRP A 34 16.45 -0.05 2.10
C TRP A 34 17.15 0.36 3.41
N SER A 35 17.00 1.63 3.77
CA SER A 35 17.56 2.16 5.02
C SER A 35 16.78 1.73 6.28
N ASP A 36 17.45 1.72 7.44
CA ASP A 36 16.84 1.50 8.76
C ASP A 36 15.68 2.45 9.05
N ARG A 37 15.77 3.69 8.56
CA ARG A 37 14.70 4.68 8.69
C ARG A 37 13.43 4.24 7.95
N VAL A 38 13.58 3.62 6.78
CA VAL A 38 12.44 3.10 6.01
C VAL A 38 11.93 1.82 6.67
N ALA A 39 12.81 0.92 7.10
CA ALA A 39 12.46 -0.30 7.83
C ALA A 39 11.59 0.02 9.06
N LYS A 40 12.04 0.96 9.90
CA LYS A 40 11.30 1.43 11.09
C LYS A 40 9.94 2.02 10.71
N LYS A 41 9.87 2.87 9.68
CA LYS A 41 8.60 3.47 9.25
C LYS A 41 7.58 2.43 8.77
N CYS A 42 8.03 1.42 8.01
CA CYS A 42 7.18 0.34 7.53
C CYS A 42 6.71 -0.54 8.68
N PHE A 43 7.62 -0.85 9.62
CA PHE A 43 7.29 -1.60 10.82
C PHE A 43 6.27 -0.87 11.70
N ASP A 44 6.52 0.40 12.05
CA ASP A 44 5.61 1.24 12.82
C ASP A 44 4.23 1.35 12.17
N TRP A 45 4.17 1.37 10.84
CA TRP A 45 2.91 1.34 10.10
C TRP A 45 2.22 -0.03 10.19
N ALA A 46 2.97 -1.11 10.03
CA ALA A 46 2.44 -2.47 10.05
C ALA A 46 1.83 -2.83 11.41
N ILE A 47 2.49 -2.48 12.51
CA ILE A 47 1.99 -2.81 13.86
C ILE A 47 0.91 -1.84 14.38
N ASN A 48 0.72 -0.69 13.74
CA ASN A 48 -0.28 0.29 14.17
C ASN A 48 -1.66 -0.03 13.57
N PRO A 49 -2.69 -0.40 14.36
CA PRO A 49 -4.03 -0.72 13.85
C PRO A 49 -4.77 0.48 13.22
N ASP A 50 -4.38 1.72 13.57
CA ASP A 50 -4.97 2.95 13.02
C ASP A 50 -4.29 3.44 11.75
N ALA A 51 -3.19 2.81 11.34
CA ALA A 51 -2.54 3.11 10.08
C ALA A 51 -3.38 2.59 8.91
N VAL A 52 -3.57 3.39 7.87
CA VAL A 52 -4.40 3.01 6.72
C VAL A 52 -3.58 2.81 5.47
N SER A 53 -2.79 3.80 5.07
CA SER A 53 -2.02 3.75 3.83
C SER A 53 -0.55 4.09 4.04
N LEU A 54 0.30 3.51 3.21
CA LEU A 54 1.74 3.73 3.16
C LEU A 54 2.17 3.81 1.69
N CYS A 55 2.83 4.89 1.31
CA CYS A 55 3.42 5.07 -0.01
C CYS A 55 4.94 5.03 0.09
N LEU A 56 5.55 4.24 -0.78
CA LEU A 56 7.00 4.09 -0.94
C LEU A 56 7.42 4.48 -2.36
N TRP A 57 8.39 5.37 -2.50
CA TRP A 57 8.93 5.77 -3.81
C TRP A 57 10.42 6.09 -3.73
N GLN A 58 11.12 5.85 -4.84
CA GLN A 58 12.54 6.16 -4.95
C GLN A 58 12.74 7.57 -5.52
N ARG A 59 13.69 8.30 -4.94
CA ARG A 59 14.17 9.57 -5.50
C ARG A 59 15.24 9.30 -6.56
N LYS A 60 15.54 10.32 -7.37
CA LYS A 60 16.61 10.26 -8.40
C LYS A 60 17.99 9.94 -7.82
N ASP A 61 18.22 10.26 -6.54
CA ASP A 61 19.45 9.96 -5.80
C ASP A 61 19.49 8.52 -5.24
N GLY A 62 18.51 7.68 -5.59
CA GLY A 62 18.39 6.30 -5.08
C GLY A 62 17.72 6.19 -3.72
N THR A 63 17.46 7.30 -3.01
CA THR A 63 16.87 7.28 -1.67
C THR A 63 15.41 6.84 -1.70
N LEU A 64 15.08 5.79 -0.95
CA LEU A 64 13.70 5.38 -0.74
C LEU A 64 13.01 6.29 0.29
N LYS A 65 11.84 6.82 -0.07
CA LYS A 65 10.99 7.64 0.80
C LYS A 65 9.74 6.87 1.17
N ALA A 66 9.31 7.10 2.41
CA ALA A 66 8.11 6.51 2.99
C ALA A 66 7.22 7.59 3.59
N PHE A 67 5.96 7.57 3.21
CA PHE A 67 4.92 8.45 3.68
C PHE A 67 3.69 7.63 4.09
N LYS A 68 3.13 7.92 5.26
CA LYS A 68 2.05 7.12 5.86
C LYS A 68 0.90 8.00 6.29
N HIS A 69 -0.31 7.45 6.20
CA HIS A 69 -1.52 8.01 6.78
C HIS A 69 -2.07 7.12 7.88
N THR A 70 -2.64 7.78 8.88
CA THR A 70 -3.57 7.19 9.84
C THR A 70 -5.00 7.48 9.43
N ARG A 71 -5.96 6.73 9.98
CA ARG A 71 -7.38 6.94 9.75
C ARG A 71 -7.82 8.37 10.05
N ASP A 72 -7.34 8.94 11.16
CA ASP A 72 -7.62 10.34 11.52
C ASP A 72 -7.09 11.32 10.46
N SER A 73 -5.85 11.13 10.00
CA SER A 73 -5.27 11.99 8.97
C SER A 73 -5.99 11.86 7.62
N GLU A 74 -6.53 10.68 7.30
CA GLU A 74 -7.20 10.42 6.03
C GLU A 74 -8.63 10.96 6.00
N MET A 75 -9.34 10.94 7.13
CA MET A 75 -10.67 11.55 7.27
C MET A 75 -10.60 13.07 7.16
N LYS A 76 -9.51 13.69 7.63
CA LYS A 76 -9.29 15.14 7.57
C LYS A 76 -8.66 15.60 6.26
N ALA A 77 -8.00 14.70 5.52
CA ALA A 77 -7.32 15.03 4.28
C ALA A 77 -8.29 15.23 3.12
N THR A 78 -8.07 16.31 2.36
CA THR A 78 -8.63 16.45 1.02
C THR A 78 -8.10 15.33 0.11
N VAL A 79 -8.79 15.05 -1.00
CA VAL A 79 -8.34 14.03 -1.98
C VAL A 79 -6.89 14.27 -2.42
N ALA A 80 -6.49 15.53 -2.58
CA ALA A 80 -5.13 15.92 -2.98
C ALA A 80 -4.07 15.71 -1.90
N GLU A 81 -4.45 15.65 -0.62
CA GLU A 81 -3.58 15.46 0.54
C GLU A 81 -3.38 14.01 0.93
N ARG A 82 -4.21 13.09 0.38
CA ARG A 82 -4.08 11.64 0.57
C ARG A 82 -2.88 11.02 -0.15
N LEU A 83 -2.27 11.78 -1.05
CA LEU A 83 -1.01 11.44 -1.71
C LEU A 83 0.04 12.51 -1.42
N PRO A 84 1.32 12.13 -1.26
CA PRO A 84 2.41 13.09 -1.17
C PRO A 84 2.42 14.10 -2.31
N LYS A 85 2.75 15.36 -2.01
CA LYS A 85 2.90 16.44 -3.01
C LYS A 85 3.79 16.05 -4.19
N ALA A 86 4.85 15.28 -3.92
CA ALA A 86 5.78 14.81 -4.94
C ALA A 86 5.13 13.84 -5.95
N ILE A 87 4.15 13.05 -5.50
CA ILE A 87 3.38 12.13 -6.34
C ILE A 87 2.32 12.89 -7.12
N HIS A 88 1.49 13.70 -6.45
CA HIS A 88 0.39 14.40 -7.13
C HIS A 88 0.84 15.46 -8.15
N SER A 89 2.12 15.81 -8.16
CA SER A 89 2.69 16.83 -9.06
C SER A 89 3.40 16.22 -10.27
N GLY A 90 3.35 14.89 -10.41
CA GLY A 90 4.04 14.16 -11.46
C GLY A 90 5.56 14.09 -11.32
N ARG A 91 6.14 14.63 -10.23
CA ARG A 91 7.60 14.53 -9.96
C ARG A 91 8.02 13.09 -9.68
N VAL A 92 7.11 12.29 -9.11
CA VAL A 92 7.27 10.85 -8.91
C VAL A 92 6.36 10.15 -9.90
N LYS A 93 6.96 9.40 -10.82
CA LYS A 93 6.24 8.61 -11.84
C LYS A 93 5.97 7.17 -11.39
N GLU A 94 6.65 6.73 -10.34
CA GLU A 94 6.60 5.33 -9.92
C GLU A 94 6.63 5.25 -8.40
N PHE A 95 5.65 4.54 -7.83
CA PHE A 95 5.59 4.30 -6.40
C PHE A 95 4.80 3.02 -6.09
N ALA A 96 5.05 2.45 -4.92
CA ALA A 96 4.25 1.39 -4.36
C ALA A 96 3.36 1.96 -3.27
N ALA A 97 2.06 1.67 -3.32
CA ALA A 97 1.11 2.01 -2.28
C ALA A 97 0.59 0.74 -1.61
N PHE A 98 0.55 0.78 -0.29
CA PHE A 98 0.10 -0.29 0.58
C PHE A 98 -1.07 0.22 1.40
N TYR A 99 -2.08 -0.61 1.58
CA TYR A 99 -3.31 -0.28 2.27
C TYR A 99 -3.72 -1.42 3.19
N LYS A 100 -4.13 -1.10 4.42
CA LYS A 100 -4.76 -2.09 5.29
C LYS A 100 -6.23 -2.22 4.96
N ARG A 101 -6.70 -3.46 4.77
CA ARG A 101 -8.13 -3.77 4.58
C ARG A 101 -8.94 -3.51 5.83
N THR A 102 -8.34 -3.71 7.00
CA THR A 102 -9.01 -3.65 8.31
C THR A 102 -8.15 -2.90 9.33
N ALA A 103 -8.78 -2.49 10.44
CA ALA A 103 -8.16 -1.84 11.58
C ALA A 103 -7.31 -2.81 12.44
N THR A 104 -6.41 -3.57 11.81
CA THR A 104 -5.72 -4.69 12.45
C THR A 104 -4.21 -4.48 12.41
N ALA A 105 -3.55 -4.74 13.54
CA ALA A 105 -2.10 -4.81 13.59
C ALA A 105 -1.60 -6.04 12.83
N CYS A 106 -0.56 -5.86 12.02
CA CYS A 106 0.03 -6.95 11.25
C CYS A 106 0.86 -7.87 12.17
N THR A 107 0.69 -9.18 11.98
CA THR A 107 1.54 -10.25 12.52
C THR A 107 2.25 -10.96 11.35
N LYS A 108 3.14 -11.91 11.64
CA LYS A 108 3.80 -12.70 10.59
C LYS A 108 2.80 -13.50 9.75
N GLU A 109 1.71 -13.95 10.36
CA GLU A 109 0.72 -14.83 9.75
C GLU A 109 -0.30 -14.04 8.93
N ASN A 110 -0.72 -12.85 9.40
CA ASN A 110 -1.84 -12.13 8.80
C ASN A 110 -1.45 -11.02 7.83
N ILE A 111 -0.17 -10.63 7.74
CA ILE A 111 0.23 -9.43 6.98
C ILE A 111 -0.19 -9.52 5.50
N SER A 112 -0.15 -10.71 4.90
CA SER A 112 -0.56 -10.92 3.51
C SER A 112 -2.08 -10.84 3.30
N ASP A 113 -2.87 -11.10 4.34
CA ASP A 113 -4.32 -11.05 4.28
C ASP A 113 -4.82 -9.63 4.59
N VAL A 114 -4.18 -8.95 5.54
CA VAL A 114 -4.55 -7.61 6.00
C VAL A 114 -4.09 -6.53 5.02
N VAL A 115 -2.95 -6.72 4.34
CA VAL A 115 -2.35 -5.69 3.49
C VAL A 115 -2.60 -5.96 2.01
N MET A 116 -3.25 -4.99 1.36
CA MET A 116 -3.26 -4.86 -0.10
C MET A 116 -2.13 -3.96 -0.56
N PHE A 117 -1.67 -4.16 -1.77
CA PHE A 117 -0.70 -3.26 -2.38
C PHE A 117 -0.91 -3.13 -3.88
N ILE A 118 -0.42 -2.02 -4.42
CA ILE A 118 -0.33 -1.76 -5.84
C ILE A 118 1.00 -1.08 -6.12
N VAL A 119 1.62 -1.45 -7.24
CA VAL A 119 2.76 -0.72 -7.78
C VAL A 119 2.27 0.07 -8.97
N VAL A 120 2.35 1.39 -8.88
CA VAL A 120 1.90 2.30 -9.93
C VAL A 120 3.13 2.79 -10.69
N ARG A 121 3.05 2.75 -12.02
CA ARG A 121 4.12 3.17 -12.93
C ARG A 121 3.55 4.08 -14.01
N GLY A 122 4.32 5.09 -14.40
CA GLY A 122 3.95 6.02 -15.48
C GLY A 122 3.30 7.32 -14.98
N ASP A 123 2.71 8.07 -15.91
CA ASP A 123 2.02 9.31 -15.54
C ASP A 123 0.65 8.98 -14.92
N ILE A 124 0.57 9.14 -13.61
CA ILE A 124 -0.62 8.82 -12.83
C ILE A 124 -1.77 9.78 -13.07
N LEU A 125 -1.50 11.02 -13.48
CA LEU A 125 -2.58 11.96 -13.75
C LEU A 125 -3.22 11.70 -15.12
N ARG A 126 -2.45 11.11 -16.04
CA ARG A 126 -2.89 10.90 -17.42
C ARG A 126 -3.32 9.46 -17.70
N ASP A 127 -2.48 8.49 -17.37
CA ASP A 127 -2.65 7.10 -17.80
C ASP A 127 -3.15 6.21 -16.67
N GLY A 128 -2.88 6.55 -15.40
CA GLY A 128 -3.23 5.75 -14.24
C GLY A 128 -4.73 5.44 -14.09
N PRO A 129 -5.61 6.46 -13.95
CA PRO A 129 -7.04 6.27 -13.84
C PRO A 129 -7.63 5.54 -15.04
N MET A 130 -7.23 5.90 -16.26
CA MET A 130 -7.73 5.28 -17.48
C MET A 130 -7.31 3.81 -17.59
N LEU A 131 -6.06 3.49 -17.26
CA LEU A 131 -5.55 2.12 -17.29
C LEU A 131 -6.21 1.27 -16.21
N MET A 132 -6.39 1.78 -14.99
CA MET A 132 -7.12 1.07 -13.93
C MET A 132 -8.60 0.89 -14.29
N LEU A 133 -9.24 1.92 -14.84
CA LEU A 133 -10.65 1.85 -15.26
C LEU A 133 -10.83 0.79 -16.34
N ASN A 134 -10.02 0.83 -17.40
CA ASN A 134 -10.16 -0.05 -18.55
C ASN A 134 -9.71 -1.49 -18.28
N SER A 135 -8.69 -1.69 -17.45
CA SER A 135 -8.06 -3.01 -17.27
C SER A 135 -8.57 -3.75 -16.04
N ILE A 136 -9.13 -3.06 -15.05
CA ILE A 136 -9.57 -3.65 -13.79
C ILE A 136 -11.07 -3.40 -13.57
N TYR A 137 -11.49 -2.13 -13.49
CA TYR A 137 -12.86 -1.82 -13.07
C TYR A 137 -13.91 -2.17 -14.13
N ALA A 138 -13.71 -1.82 -15.40
CA ALA A 138 -14.66 -2.11 -16.46
C ALA A 138 -14.87 -3.64 -16.69
N PRO A 139 -13.83 -4.48 -16.70
CA PRO A 139 -14.02 -5.93 -16.71
C PRO A 139 -14.74 -6.44 -15.45
N MET A 140 -14.43 -5.93 -14.26
CA MET A 140 -15.12 -6.35 -13.04
C MET A 140 -16.61 -6.01 -13.08
N THR A 141 -16.98 -4.80 -13.48
CA THR A 141 -18.40 -4.39 -13.51
C THR A 141 -19.21 -5.09 -14.60
N THR A 142 -18.59 -5.52 -15.68
CA THR A 142 -19.27 -6.20 -16.81
C THR A 142 -19.37 -7.72 -16.63
N HIS A 143 -18.42 -8.35 -15.93
CA HIS A 143 -18.40 -9.79 -15.72
C HIS A 143 -18.94 -10.26 -14.36
N ASP A 144 -19.03 -9.38 -13.37
CA ASP A 144 -19.51 -9.75 -12.04
C ASP A 144 -21.03 -10.00 -12.04
N ARG A 145 -21.40 -11.28 -11.89
CA ARG A 145 -22.80 -11.73 -11.94
C ARG A 145 -23.57 -11.47 -10.64
N GLY A 146 -22.94 -10.87 -9.62
CA GLY A 146 -23.54 -10.66 -8.29
C GLY A 146 -24.49 -9.46 -8.17
N TRP A 147 -24.44 -8.50 -9.09
CA TRP A 147 -25.21 -7.25 -8.95
C TRP A 147 -26.60 -7.34 -9.58
N PRO A 148 -27.67 -6.85 -8.94
CA PRO A 148 -28.98 -6.67 -9.58
C PRO A 148 -28.91 -5.73 -10.80
N ASP A 149 -29.70 -5.98 -11.84
CA ASP A 149 -29.64 -5.25 -13.12
C ASP A 149 -29.91 -3.75 -12.99
N ASN A 150 -30.70 -3.33 -12.00
CA ASN A 150 -30.98 -1.91 -11.71
C ASN A 150 -29.79 -1.18 -11.08
N VAL A 151 -28.80 -1.89 -10.53
CA VAL A 151 -27.57 -1.33 -9.97
C VAL A 151 -26.45 -1.31 -11.02
N ARG A 152 -26.52 -2.19 -12.04
CA ARG A 152 -25.53 -2.23 -13.13
C ARG A 152 -25.72 -1.14 -14.18
N LYS A 153 -26.97 -0.69 -14.40
CA LYS A 153 -27.32 0.39 -15.34
C LYS A 153 -27.02 1.76 -14.75
#